data_AF-A0A3D8Z949-F1
#
_entry.id   AF-A0A3D8Z949-F1
#
_cell.length_a   1.000
_cell.length_b   1.000
_cell.length_c   1.000
_cell.angle_alpha   90.00
_cell.angle_beta   90.00
_cell.angle_gamma   90.00
#
_symmetry.space_group_name_H-M   'P 1'
#
loop_
_entity.id
_entity.type
_entity.pdbx_description
1 polymer ?
#
loop_
_entity_poly.entity_id
_entity_poly.type
_entity_poly.pdbx_seq_one_letter_code
_entity_poly.pdbx_strand_id
1 'polypeptide(L)' 'MSTSQKALVKDLFKGYVWNRIPRKDRLLLGTLFLNHVSKMNGNLKAIEKTSSNQQRYKKTIDKF' A
#
# COMPACT_ATOMS: atom_id res chain seq x y z
N MET A 1 -18.41 14.91 1.63
CA MET A 1 -17.00 14.91 2.09
C MET A 1 -16.37 13.55 1.74
N SER A 2 -15.44 13.50 0.78
CA SER A 2 -14.70 12.26 0.43
C SER A 2 -13.69 11.93 1.53
N THR A 3 -13.82 10.78 2.19
CA THR A 3 -12.85 10.36 3.21
C THR A 3 -11.62 9.75 2.53
N SER A 4 -10.43 10.19 2.93
CA SER A 4 -9.17 9.66 2.42
C SER A 4 -8.44 8.87 3.49
N GLN A 5 -8.17 7.58 3.25
CA GLN A 5 -7.47 6.72 4.20
C GLN A 5 -6.05 6.41 3.69
N LYS A 6 -5.04 6.54 4.56
CA LYS A 6 -3.66 6.16 4.27
C LYS A 6 -3.39 4.73 4.73
N ALA A 7 -2.75 3.91 3.90
CA ALA A 7 -2.42 2.52 4.19
C ALA A 7 -1.01 2.14 3.67
N LEU A 8 -0.42 1.11 4.27
CA LEU A 8 0.81 0.44 3.82
C LEU A 8 0.48 -0.96 3.30
N VAL A 9 1.36 -1.54 2.49
CA VAL A 9 1.18 -2.92 1.98
C VAL A 9 1.02 -3.92 3.12
N LYS A 10 1.77 -3.76 4.21
CA LYS A 10 1.68 -4.64 5.38
C LYS A 10 0.31 -4.62 6.06
N ASP A 11 -0.41 -3.50 5.96
CA ASP A 11 -1.73 -3.32 6.60
C ASP A 11 -2.81 -4.14 5.88
N LEU A 12 -2.52 -4.63 4.67
CA LEU A 12 -3.38 -5.56 3.93
C LEU A 12 -3.32 -7.00 4.46
N PHE A 13 -2.40 -7.27 5.39
CA PHE A 13 -2.16 -8.60 5.94
C PHE A 13 -2.38 -8.60 7.45
N LYS A 14 -2.80 -9.74 8.00
CA LYS A 14 -2.69 -9.97 9.44
C LYS A 14 -1.21 -10.01 9.82
N GLY A 15 -0.85 -9.42 10.95
CA GLY A 15 0.56 -9.30 11.37
C GLY A 15 1.33 -10.63 11.38
N TYR A 16 0.70 -11.73 11.83
CA TYR A 16 1.32 -13.05 11.81
C TYR A 16 1.56 -13.61 10.40
N VAL A 17 0.72 -13.25 9.42
CA VAL A 17 0.91 -13.63 8.01
C VAL A 17 2.06 -12.83 7.44
N TRP A 18 2.06 -11.50 7.66
CA TRP A 18 3.14 -10.62 7.19
C TRP A 18 4.51 -11.02 7.73
N ASN A 19 4.57 -11.42 9.01
CA ASN A 19 5.82 -11.81 9.67
C ASN A 19 6.38 -13.13 9.15
N ARG A 20 5.53 -14.03 8.63
CA ARG A 20 5.95 -15.32 8.03
C ARG A 20 6.56 -15.18 6.65
N ILE A 21 6.27 -14.10 5.92
CA ILE A 21 6.83 -13.88 4.57
C ILE A 21 8.32 -13.51 4.70
N PRO A 22 9.24 -14.14 3.95
CA PRO A 22 10.65 -13.74 3.95
C PRO A 22 10.85 -12.25 3.60
N ARG A 23 11.90 -11.62 4.13
CA ARG A 23 12.17 -10.19 3.90
C ARG A 23 12.34 -9.86 2.41
N LYS A 24 13.01 -10.74 1.65
CA LYS A 24 13.19 -10.60 0.20
C LYS A 24 11.85 -10.52 -0.52
N ASP A 25 10.92 -11.40 -0.17
CA ASP A 25 9.61 -11.47 -0.79
C ASP A 25 8.74 -10.27 -0.40
N ARG A 26 8.85 -9.77 0.83
CA ARG A 26 8.19 -8.52 1.25
C ARG A 26 8.66 -7.30 0.44
N LEU A 27 9.95 -7.21 0.13
CA LEU A 27 10.50 -6.14 -0.71
C LEU A 27 9.98 -6.27 -2.15
N LEU A 28 10.04 -7.47 -2.73
CA LEU A 28 9.52 -7.73 -4.07
C LEU A 28 8.03 -7.41 -4.17
N LEU A 29 7.23 -7.85 -3.19
CA LEU A 29 5.81 -7.57 -3.11
C LEU A 29 5.52 -6.06 -3.05
N GLY A 30 6.29 -5.30 -2.26
CA GLY A 30 6.18 -3.84 -2.21
C GLY A 30 6.42 -3.19 -3.58
N THR A 31 7.43 -3.64 -4.32
CA THR A 31 7.74 -3.15 -5.68
C THR A 31 6.66 -3.51 -6.68
N LEU A 32 6.19 -4.76 -6.68
CA LEU A 32 5.13 -5.23 -7.58
C LEU A 32 3.82 -4.48 -7.32
N PHE A 33 3.46 -4.30 -6.05
CA PHE A 33 2.26 -3.58 -5.68
C PHE A 33 2.34 -2.10 -6.08
N LEU A 34 3.48 -1.44 -5.88
CA LEU A 34 3.70 -0.08 -6.36
C LEU A 34 3.54 0.00 -7.89
N ASN A 35 4.17 -0.91 -8.64
CA ASN A 35 4.05 -0.95 -10.10
C ASN A 35 2.59 -1.10 -10.55
N HIS A 36 1.85 -1.99 -9.89
CA HIS A 36 0.44 -2.23 -10.18
C HIS A 36 -0.44 -1.00 -9.92
N VAL A 37 -0.30 -0.37 -8.75
CA VAL A 37 -1.07 0.84 -8.41
C VAL A 37 -0.71 2.00 -9.32
N SER A 38 0.57 2.19 -9.65
CA SER A 38 0.99 3.26 -10.56
C SER A 38 0.45 3.13 -11.99
N LYS A 39 0.12 1.90 -12.43
CA LYS A 39 -0.48 1.63 -13.74
C LYS A 39 -2.01 1.64 -13.71
N MET A 40 -2.62 1.59 -12.54
CA MET A 40 -4.06 1.52 -12.39
C MET A 40 -4.67 2.91 -12.32
N ASN A 41 -5.67 3.17 -13.15
CA ASN A 41 -6.55 4.32 -12.98
C ASN A 41 -7.66 3.94 -11.99
N GLY A 42 -7.44 4.23 -10.72
CA GLY A 42 -8.41 3.88 -9.67
C GLY A 42 -8.32 4.77 -8.44
N ASN A 43 -9.10 4.39 -7.44
CA ASN A 43 -9.26 5.16 -6.20
C ASN A 43 -8.07 5.00 -5.23
N LEU A 44 -7.03 4.27 -5.62
CA LEU A 44 -5.82 4.05 -4.84
C LEU A 44 -4.64 4.72 -5.54
N LYS A 45 -3.96 5.63 -4.83
CA LYS A 45 -2.77 6.32 -5.36
C LYS A 45 -1.57 6.14 -4.44
N ALA A 46 -0.40 5.90 -5.02
CA ALA A 46 0.87 5.99 -4.31
C ALA A 46 1.16 7.46 -3.94
N ILE A 47 1.59 7.70 -2.70
CA ILE A 47 1.91 9.03 -2.17
C ILE A 47 3.35 9.07 -1.63
N GLU A 48 3.65 9.92 -0.65
CA GLU A 48 4.97 9.97 -0.02
C GLU A 48 5.37 8.65 0.67
N LYS A 49 6.68 8.37 0.72
CA LYS A 49 7.23 7.29 1.57
C LYS A 49 7.23 7.72 3.04
N THR A 50 7.25 6.74 3.94
CA THR A 50 7.51 6.99 5.37
C THR A 50 8.98 7.32 5.61
N SER A 51 9.31 7.85 6.79
CA SER A 51 10.71 8.03 7.24
C SER A 51 11.52 6.73 7.24
N SER A 52 10.86 5.58 7.36
CA SER A 52 11.47 4.25 7.24
C SER A 52 11.50 3.69 5.81
N ASN A 53 11.37 4.54 4.79
CA ASN A 53 11.39 4.18 3.37
C ASN A 53 10.26 3.23 2.89
N GLN A 54 9.17 3.10 3.62
CA GLN A 54 8.02 2.30 3.20
C GLN A 54 7.05 3.14 2.36
N GLN A 55 6.57 2.58 1.25
CA GLN A 55 5.62 3.26 0.36
C GLN A 55 4.24 3.36 1.00
N ARG A 56 3.68 4.59 1.07
CA ARG A 56 2.29 4.81 1.51
C ARG A 56 1.36 4.92 0.31
N TYR A 57 0.11 4.55 0.56
CA TYR A 57 -0.98 4.62 -0.41
C TYR A 57 -2.16 5.36 0.19
N LYS A 58 -2.85 6.15 -0.62
CA LYS A 58 -4.07 6.87 -0.25
C LYS A 58 -5.23 6.28 -1.03
N LYS A 59 -6.23 5.76 -0.32
CA LYS A 59 -7.51 5.34 -0.88
C LYS A 59 -8.52 6.47 -0.74
N THR A 60 -9.09 6.92 -1.85
CA THR A 60 -10.22 7.84 -1.89
C THR A 60 -11.50 7.00 -1.83
N ILE A 61 -12.37 7.31 -0.87
CA ILE A 61 -13.70 6.72 -0.81
C ILE A 61 -14.67 7.84 -1.16
N ASP A 62 -15.22 7.77 -2.35
CA ASP A 62 -16.33 8.61 -2.76
C ASP A 62 -17.59 8.07 -2.08
N LYS A 63 -18.13 8.84 -1.14
CA LYS A 63 -19.47 8.61 -0.59
C LYS A 63 -20.44 9.29 -1.55
N PHE A 64 -21.20 8.49 -2.28
CA PHE A 64 -22.40 8.93 -2.99
C PHE A 64 -23.47 9.38 -1.99
#